data_AF-A0AAD4TJN9-F1
#
_entry.id   AF-A0AAD4TJN9-F1
#
_cell.length_a   1.000
_cell.length_b   1.000
_cell.length_c   1.000
_cell.angle_alpha   90.00
_cell.angle_beta   90.00
_cell.angle_gamma   90.00
#
_symmetry.space_group_name_H-M   'P 1'
#
loop_
_entity.id
_entity.type
_entity.pdbx_description
1 polymer ?
#
loop_
_entity_poly.entity_id
_entity_poly.type
_entity_poly.pdbx_seq_one_letter_code
_entity_poly.pdbx_strand_id
1 'polypeptide(L)'
;MGVRTAVGHHITLAVNSVCHRWGKRPWETNDLSTNNWVMGLLSHGEGWHNNHHAFEFSARLGLEWWQIDIPWYIVKLLEYLGLATDVKVPTEFQKLKLCSKNNYEHGNYQVERINSNESTHTGNNN
;
A
#
# COMPACT_ATOMS: atom_id res chain seq x y z
N MET A 1 -23.20 2.51 -26.53
CA MET A 1 -22.86 1.72 -25.33
C MET A 1 -21.44 1.12 -25.32
N GLY A 2 -20.73 0.99 -26.45
CA GLY A 2 -19.41 0.32 -26.46
C GLY A 2 -18.21 1.14 -25.96
N VAL A 3 -18.14 2.43 -26.29
CA VAL A 3 -16.95 3.26 -25.99
C VAL A 3 -16.68 3.38 -24.49
N ARG A 4 -17.71 3.61 -23.68
CA ARG A 4 -17.57 3.71 -22.21
C ARG A 4 -16.97 2.44 -21.61
N THR A 5 -17.51 1.28 -21.99
CA THR A 5 -17.06 -0.02 -21.47
C THR A 5 -15.65 -0.34 -21.95
N ALA A 6 -15.34 -0.04 -23.21
CA ALA A 6 -13.98 -0.18 -23.75
C ALA A 6 -12.98 0.67 -22.96
N VAL A 7 -13.27 1.96 -22.76
CA VAL A 7 -12.41 2.87 -21.96
C VAL A 7 -12.22 2.34 -20.55
N GLY A 8 -13.30 1.89 -19.89
CA GLY A 8 -13.21 1.28 -18.55
C GLY A 8 -12.27 0.07 -18.52
N HIS A 9 -12.43 -0.87 -19.44
CA HIS A 9 -11.55 -2.04 -19.52
C HIS A 9 -10.10 -1.67 -19.82
N HIS A 10 -9.87 -0.72 -20.73
CA HIS A 10 -8.52 -0.25 -21.03
C HIS A 10 -7.84 0.35 -19.80
N ILE A 11 -8.56 1.13 -18.99
CA ILE A 11 -8.02 1.68 -17.74
C ILE A 11 -7.66 0.56 -16.77
N THR A 12 -8.54 -0.42 -16.55
CA THR A 12 -8.28 -1.56 -15.65
C THR A 12 -7.07 -2.37 -16.11
N LEU A 13 -7.00 -2.72 -17.40
CA LEU A 13 -5.87 -3.48 -17.95
C LEU A 13 -4.57 -2.67 -17.96
N ALA A 14 -4.66 -1.35 -18.12
CA ALA A 14 -3.51 -0.47 -18.06
C ALA A 14 -2.88 -0.45 -16.66
N VAL A 15 -3.61 -0.70 -15.57
CA VAL A 15 -3.02 -0.82 -14.22
C VAL A 15 -1.94 -1.89 -14.22
N ASN A 16 -2.23 -3.10 -14.71
CA ASN A 16 -1.24 -4.19 -14.75
C ASN A 16 0.00 -3.86 -15.58
N SER A 17 -0.15 -3.04 -16.62
CA SER A 17 0.99 -2.70 -17.50
C SER A 17 1.78 -1.52 -16.98
N VAL A 18 1.10 -0.41 -16.66
CA VAL A 18 1.71 0.85 -16.27
C VAL A 18 2.26 0.78 -14.86
N CYS A 19 1.49 0.23 -13.91
CA CYS A 19 1.92 0.14 -12.53
C CYS A 19 2.98 -0.94 -12.28
N HIS A 20 3.29 -1.83 -13.23
CA HIS A 20 4.45 -2.74 -13.13
C HIS A 20 5.70 -2.24 -13.84
N ARG A 21 5.64 -1.06 -14.46
CA ARG A 21 6.77 -0.51 -15.24
C ARG A 21 7.15 0.92 -14.87
N TRP A 22 6.18 1.76 -14.51
CA TRP A 22 6.42 3.18 -14.27
C TRP A 22 5.73 3.66 -12.99
N GLY A 23 6.54 4.05 -12.02
CA GLY A 23 6.06 4.64 -10.78
C GLY A 23 7.10 4.63 -9.68
N LYS A 24 6.67 4.98 -8.48
CA LYS A 24 7.48 4.90 -7.26
C LYS A 24 7.28 3.56 -6.57
N ARG A 25 8.32 3.04 -5.92
CA ARG A 25 8.24 1.77 -5.19
C ARG A 25 8.63 1.97 -3.72
N PRO A 26 7.70 2.46 -2.88
CA PRO A 26 7.97 2.66 -1.46
C PRO A 26 8.23 1.36 -0.69
N TRP A 27 7.68 0.22 -1.13
CA TRP A 27 7.75 -1.05 -0.42
C TRP A 27 8.51 -2.15 -1.19
N GLU A 28 9.28 -2.96 -0.47
CA GLU A 28 9.94 -4.16 -0.97
C GLU A 28 8.94 -5.30 -1.10
N THR A 29 8.48 -5.51 -2.32
CA THR A 29 7.64 -6.65 -2.74
C THR A 29 8.45 -7.65 -3.57
N ASN A 30 7.94 -8.84 -3.84
CA ASN A 30 8.61 -9.82 -4.70
C ASN A 30 8.37 -9.61 -6.21
N ASP A 31 7.60 -8.59 -6.59
CA ASP A 31 7.22 -8.30 -7.98
C ASP A 31 7.82 -6.98 -8.48
N LEU A 32 7.31 -6.42 -9.59
CA LEU A 32 7.73 -5.12 -10.11
C LEU A 32 6.66 -4.03 -9.94
N SER A 33 5.73 -4.24 -9.00
CA SER A 33 4.66 -3.27 -8.74
C SER A 33 5.22 -1.92 -8.28
N THR A 34 4.57 -0.86 -8.73
CA THR A 34 4.90 0.55 -8.48
C THR A 34 3.61 1.34 -8.27
N ASN A 35 3.71 2.41 -7.49
CA ASN A 35 2.69 3.40 -7.28
C ASN A 35 2.76 4.45 -8.39
N ASN A 36 1.66 4.63 -9.11
CA ASN A 36 1.52 5.63 -10.16
C ASN A 36 0.30 6.52 -9.87
N TRP A 37 0.54 7.80 -9.60
CA TRP A 37 -0.50 8.75 -9.21
C TRP A 37 -1.51 9.06 -10.34
N VAL A 38 -1.06 9.03 -11.59
CA VAL A 38 -1.94 9.22 -12.76
C VAL A 38 -2.91 8.06 -12.85
N MET A 39 -2.40 6.83 -12.72
CA MET A 39 -3.25 5.65 -12.65
C MET A 39 -4.14 5.71 -11.42
N GLY A 40 -3.63 6.14 -10.25
CA GLY A 40 -4.43 6.27 -9.03
C GLY A 40 -5.67 7.14 -9.22
N LEU A 41 -5.56 8.22 -9.99
CA LEU A 41 -6.71 9.06 -10.35
C LEU A 41 -7.64 8.39 -11.37
N LEU A 42 -7.09 7.81 -12.45
CA LEU A 42 -7.88 7.22 -13.53
C LEU A 42 -8.61 5.93 -13.13
N SER A 43 -7.96 5.09 -12.31
CA SER A 43 -8.48 3.83 -11.81
C SER A 43 -9.12 3.96 -10.43
N HIS A 44 -9.30 5.18 -9.93
CA HIS A 44 -9.98 5.47 -8.66
C HIS A 44 -9.30 4.88 -7.41
N GLY A 45 -8.02 4.55 -7.46
CA GLY A 45 -7.24 4.03 -6.33
C GLY A 45 -6.32 2.86 -6.65
N GLU A 46 -6.59 2.10 -7.72
CA GLU A 46 -5.81 0.90 -8.09
C GLU A 46 -4.37 1.23 -8.53
N GLY A 47 -4.08 2.50 -8.81
CA GLY A 47 -2.73 2.95 -9.15
C GLY A 47 -1.72 2.91 -8.00
N TRP A 48 -2.18 2.76 -6.75
CA TRP A 48 -1.33 2.50 -5.58
C TRP A 48 -0.92 1.02 -5.50
N HIS A 49 -0.48 0.49 -6.64
CA HIS A 49 -0.33 -0.93 -6.87
C HIS A 49 0.79 -1.54 -6.02
N ASN A 50 1.87 -0.81 -5.76
CA ASN A 50 2.91 -1.29 -4.85
C ASN A 50 2.41 -1.36 -3.40
N ASN A 51 1.55 -0.43 -2.96
CA ASN A 51 0.93 -0.54 -1.65
C ASN A 51 0.03 -1.78 -1.56
N HIS A 52 -0.77 -2.03 -2.60
CA HIS A 52 -1.64 -3.20 -2.68
C HIS A 52 -0.85 -4.51 -2.61
N HIS A 53 0.23 -4.64 -3.39
CA HIS A 53 1.08 -5.83 -3.40
C HIS A 53 1.91 -6.00 -2.11
N ALA A 54 2.21 -4.92 -1.40
CA ALA A 54 2.88 -4.99 -0.10
C ALA A 54 1.92 -5.41 1.03
N PHE A 55 0.66 -4.97 0.97
CA PHE A 55 -0.36 -5.23 1.99
C PHE A 55 -1.65 -5.75 1.34
N GLU A 56 -1.59 -6.95 0.77
CA GLU A 56 -2.72 -7.59 0.08
C GLU A 56 -3.96 -7.77 0.96
N PHE A 57 -3.77 -7.87 2.28
CA PHE A 57 -4.84 -7.99 3.27
C PHE A 57 -5.50 -6.64 3.62
N SER A 58 -4.93 -5.52 3.20
CA SER A 58 -5.42 -4.18 3.51
C SER A 58 -6.60 -3.83 2.65
N ALA A 59 -7.68 -3.35 3.27
CA ALA A 59 -8.81 -2.77 2.55
C ALA A 59 -8.50 -1.39 1.95
N ARG A 60 -7.38 -0.79 2.37
CA ARG A 60 -6.89 0.52 1.92
C ARG A 60 -5.67 0.35 1.02
N LEU A 61 -5.75 0.82 -0.22
CA LEU A 61 -4.64 0.83 -1.18
C LEU A 61 -3.84 2.14 -1.07
N GLY A 62 -4.52 3.28 -0.87
CA GLY A 62 -3.86 4.58 -0.72
C GLY A 62 -3.40 4.83 0.72
N LEU A 63 -2.16 4.51 1.09
CA LEU A 63 -1.64 4.61 2.46
C LEU A 63 -1.33 6.05 2.91
N GLU A 64 -1.01 6.94 1.98
CA GLU A 64 -0.75 8.35 2.27
C GLU A 64 -2.03 9.20 2.20
N TRP A 65 -2.05 10.35 2.87
CA TRP A 65 -3.23 11.23 2.91
C TRP A 65 -3.60 11.83 1.54
N TRP A 66 -2.62 12.01 0.65
CA TRP A 66 -2.81 12.54 -0.71
C TRP A 66 -3.15 11.45 -1.74
N GLN A 67 -3.12 10.18 -1.34
CA GLN A 67 -3.41 9.05 -2.21
C GLN A 67 -4.92 8.80 -2.27
N ILE A 68 -5.54 9.26 -3.36
CA ILE A 68 -6.99 9.10 -3.58
C ILE A 68 -7.31 7.62 -3.77
N ASP A 69 -8.24 7.11 -2.95
CA ASP A 69 -8.70 5.73 -2.95
C ASP A 69 -10.22 5.72 -2.74
N ILE A 70 -10.98 5.66 -3.83
CA ILE A 70 -12.44 5.71 -3.79
C ILE A 70 -13.04 4.44 -3.17
N PRO A 71 -12.57 3.22 -3.51
CA PRO A 71 -12.98 2.00 -2.82
C PRO A 71 -12.82 2.10 -1.30
N TRP A 72 -11.72 2.66 -0.81
CA TRP A 72 -11.51 2.86 0.62
C TRP A 72 -12.60 3.74 1.26
N TYR A 73 -12.98 4.86 0.63
CA TYR A 73 -14.05 5.71 1.14
C TYR A 73 -15.41 4.99 1.18
N ILE A 74 -15.67 4.12 0.19
CA ILE A 74 -16.87 3.28 0.17
C ILE A 74 -16.82 2.26 1.31
N VAL A 75 -15.69 1.59 1.54
CA VAL A 75 -15.52 0.64 2.66
C VAL A 75 -15.71 1.35 4.00
N LYS A 76 -15.15 2.56 4.17
CA LYS A 76 -15.35 3.38 5.38
C LYS A 76 -16.82 3.75 5.59
N LEU A 77 -17.55 4.06 4.52
CA LEU A 77 -18.99 4.32 4.60
C LEU A 77 -19.76 3.06 5.02
N LEU A 78 -19.42 1.90 4.43
CA LEU A 78 -20.04 0.63 4.79
C LEU A 78 -19.72 0.22 6.24
N GLU A 79 -18.50 0.46 6.70
CA GLU A 79 -18.09 0.26 8.10
C GLU A 79 -18.90 1.17 9.04
N TYR A 80 -19.06 2.44 8.68
CA TYR A 80 -19.88 3.38 9.45
C TYR A 80 -21.36 2.96 9.53
N LEU A 81 -21.90 2.40 8.44
CA LEU A 81 -23.25 1.85 8.41
C LEU A 81 -23.38 0.49 9.13
N GLY A 82 -22.28 -0.08 9.62
CA GLY A 82 -22.25 -1.41 10.26
C GLY A 82 -22.39 -2.58 9.29
N LEU A 83 -22.26 -2.34 7.98
CA LEU A 83 -22.36 -3.35 6.92
C LEU A 83 -21.02 -4.05 6.67
N ALA A 84 -19.91 -3.34 6.86
CA ALA A 84 -18.57 -3.92 6.83
C ALA A 84 -18.05 -4.06 8.26
N THR A 85 -17.59 -5.25 8.60
CA THR A 85 -17.00 -5.59 9.90
C THR A 85 -15.62 -6.20 9.68
N ASP A 86 -14.66 -5.95 10.59
CA ASP A 86 -13.25 -6.42 10.47
C ASP A 86 -12.48 -5.81 9.29
N VAL A 87 -12.55 -4.48 9.12
CA VAL A 87 -11.77 -3.75 8.11
C VAL A 87 -10.30 -3.67 8.53
N LYS A 88 -9.41 -4.27 7.74
CA LYS A 88 -7.97 -4.36 8.04
C LYS A 88 -7.17 -3.28 7.32
N VAL A 89 -6.22 -2.72 8.04
CA VAL A 89 -5.22 -1.76 7.54
C VAL A 89 -3.84 -2.13 8.10
N PRO A 90 -2.74 -1.85 7.37
CA PRO A 90 -1.42 -2.23 7.81
C PRO A 90 -0.98 -1.40 9.01
N THR A 91 -0.38 -2.06 10.00
CA THR A 91 0.22 -1.41 11.16
C THR A 91 1.54 -0.73 10.78
N GLU A 92 1.97 0.26 11.55
CA GLU A 92 3.26 0.92 11.32
C GLU A 92 4.41 -0.09 11.35
N PHE A 93 4.41 -1.04 12.29
CA PHE A 93 5.43 -2.10 12.31
C PHE A 93 5.49 -2.92 11.01
N GLN A 94 4.34 -3.24 10.41
CA GLN A 94 4.30 -3.96 9.13
C GLN A 94 4.82 -3.10 7.98
N LYS A 95 4.49 -1.79 7.97
CA LYS A 95 5.06 -0.82 7.02
C LYS A 95 6.58 -0.76 7.14
N LEU A 96 7.08 -0.64 8.35
CA LEU A 96 8.51 -0.57 8.65
C LEU A 96 9.27 -1.87 8.39
N LYS A 97 8.58 -2.99 8.23
CA LYS A 97 9.21 -4.24 7.79
C LYS A 97 9.41 -4.28 6.28
N LEU A 98 8.48 -3.69 5.54
CA LEU A 98 8.43 -3.74 4.08
C LEU A 98 8.88 -2.44 3.41
N CYS A 99 9.20 -1.38 4.15
CA CYS A 99 9.69 -0.14 3.55
C CYS A 99 10.97 -0.45 2.77
N SER A 100 11.18 0.24 1.65
CA SER A 100 12.37 0.07 0.80
C SER A 100 13.54 0.86 1.35
N LYS A 101 14.76 0.29 1.30
CA LYS A 101 16.02 0.95 1.71
C LYS A 101 16.11 2.42 1.29
N ASN A 102 15.79 2.71 0.03
CA ASN A 102 15.79 4.07 -0.52
C ASN A 102 14.80 5.03 0.17
N ASN A 103 13.67 4.53 0.65
CA ASN A 103 12.64 5.32 1.34
C ASN A 103 12.90 5.47 2.84
N TYR A 104 13.62 4.53 3.49
CA TYR A 104 14.10 4.72 4.86
C TYR A 104 15.11 5.87 4.94
N GLU A 105 16.07 5.93 4.01
CA GLU A 105 17.13 6.94 4.05
C GLU A 105 16.61 8.37 3.79
N HIS A 106 15.52 8.50 3.02
CA HIS A 106 14.89 9.79 2.70
C HIS A 106 13.84 10.26 3.72
N GLY A 107 13.74 9.61 4.90
CA GLY A 107 13.04 10.16 6.06
C GLY A 107 11.51 10.14 6.02
N ASN A 108 10.88 9.40 5.10
CA ASN A 108 9.41 9.29 5.03
C ASN A 108 8.84 8.29 6.05
N TYR A 109 9.67 7.37 6.56
CA TYR A 109 9.29 6.39 7.59
C TYR A 109 10.38 6.38 8.67
N GLN A 110 10.27 7.29 9.64
CA GLN A 110 11.17 7.34 10.80
C GLN A 110 10.74 6.26 11.81
N VAL A 111 11.59 5.26 12.02
CA VAL A 111 11.50 4.37 13.18
C VAL A 111 12.47 4.92 14.19
N GLU A 112 11.98 5.40 15.33
CA GLU A 112 12.80 5.44 16.52
C GLU A 112 13.41 4.04 16.69
N ARG A 113 14.74 3.94 16.63
CA ARG A 113 15.46 2.69 16.84
C ARG A 113 15.04 2.12 18.20
N ILE A 114 14.05 1.23 18.21
CA ILE A 114 13.78 0.40 19.38
C ILE A 114 14.86 -0.68 19.34
N ASN A 115 15.88 -0.43 20.16
CA ASN A 115 17.09 -1.22 20.38
C ASN A 115 16.95 -2.71 20.05
N SER A 116 17.55 -3.13 18.93
CA SER A 116 17.94 -4.52 18.69
C SER A 116 19.19 -4.92 19.50
N ASN A 117 19.41 -4.32 20.68
CA ASN A 117 20.60 -4.52 21.52
C ASN A 117 20.29 -5.23 22.87
N GLU A 118 19.08 -5.71 23.10
CA GLU A 118 18.72 -6.47 24.32
C GLU A 118 18.10 -7.84 23.97
N SER A 119 18.94 -8.77 23.51
CA SER A 119 18.70 -10.22 23.73
C SER A 119 19.90 -11.12 23.42
N THR A 120 21.10 -10.56 23.17
CA THR A 120 22.35 -11.29 23.34
C THR A 120 22.88 -11.01 24.75
N HIS A 121 22.92 -12.05 25.60
CA HIS A 121 23.40 -12.08 27.00
C HIS A 121 22.37 -11.80 28.10
N THR A 122 21.66 -12.85 28.53
CA THR A 122 21.58 -13.26 29.95
C THR A 122 21.14 -14.73 30.04
N GLY A 123 21.95 -15.61 29.45
CA GLY A 123 21.99 -17.01 29.84
C GLY A 123 23.28 -17.23 30.61
N ASN A 124 23.18 -17.38 31.93
CA ASN A 124 24.10 -18.02 32.87
C ASN A 124 24.28 -17.18 34.14
N ASN A 125 23.48 -17.48 35.16
CA ASN A 125 23.73 -17.23 36.58
C ASN A 125 22.92 -18.29 37.34
N ASN A 126 23.54 -19.46 37.57
CA ASN A 126 23.44 -20.35 38.75
C ASN A 126 23.99 -21.73 38.41
#